data_AF-A0AAV8ZMM8-F1
#
_entry.id   AF-A0AAV8ZMM8-F1
#
_cell.length_a   1.000
_cell.length_b   1.000
_cell.length_c   1.000
_cell.angle_alpha   90.00
_cell.angle_beta   90.00
_cell.angle_gamma   90.00
#
_symmetry.space_group_name_H-M   'P 1'
#
loop_
_entity.id
_entity.type
_entity.pdbx_description
1 polymer ?
#
loop_
_entity_poly.entity_id
_entity_poly.type
_entity_poly.pdbx_seq_one_letter_code
_entity_poly.pdbx_strand_id
1 'polypeptide(L)' 'MQGKIGCAPVIGECDGTYTHESRRNQLIWNLSLIDSSNKSGSLEFNAPRAIPDDFFPLSVSFSSKSSYASIKVGGLIFL' A
#
# COMPACT_ATOMS: atom_id res chain seq x y z
N MET A 1 -6.76 -4.66 21.13
CA MET A 1 -7.42 -5.61 20.23
C MET A 1 -7.42 -4.99 18.85
N GLN A 2 -6.81 -5.62 17.85
CA GLN A 2 -6.75 -5.06 16.50
C GLN A 2 -8.15 -5.09 15.88
N GLY A 3 -8.67 -3.91 15.61
CA GLY A 3 -9.98 -3.71 15.02
C GLY A 3 -10.13 -4.42 13.68
N LYS A 4 -11.27 -5.06 13.43
CA LYS A 4 -11.60 -5.63 12.13
C LYS A 4 -12.59 -4.69 11.46
N ILE A 5 -12.26 -4.16 10.28
CA ILE A 5 -13.17 -3.48 9.33
C ILE A 5 -14.62 -4.01 9.40
N GLY A 6 -14.84 -5.33 9.51
CA GLY A 6 -16.15 -5.89 9.91
C GLY A 6 -17.25 -5.73 8.84
N CYS A 7 -16.88 -5.19 7.69
CA CYS A 7 -17.70 -5.05 6.50
C CYS A 7 -16.83 -5.12 5.25
N ALA A 8 -17.45 -5.45 4.12
CA ALA A 8 -16.83 -5.22 2.82
C ALA A 8 -16.87 -3.70 2.53
N PRO A 9 -15.73 -3.04 2.29
CA PRO A 9 -15.71 -1.64 1.89
C PRO A 9 -16.38 -1.45 0.53
N VAL A 10 -17.11 -0.35 0.36
CA VAL A 10 -17.63 0.08 -0.93
C VAL A 10 -16.66 1.11 -1.49
N ILE A 11 -16.05 0.81 -2.65
CA ILE A 11 -15.06 1.70 -3.26
C ILE A 11 -15.77 2.77 -4.09
N GLY A 12 -15.35 4.03 -3.91
CA GLY A 12 -15.76 5.18 -4.72
C GLY A 12 -14.78 5.39 -5.86
N GLU A 13 -13.79 6.24 -5.64
CA GLU A 13 -12.66 6.47 -6.57
C GLU A 13 -11.43 5.65 -6.17
N CYS A 14 -10.65 5.22 -7.15
CA CYS A 14 -9.43 4.45 -6.91
C CYS A 14 -8.42 4.68 -8.05
N ASP A 15 -7.29 5.28 -7.73
CA ASP A 15 -6.12 5.25 -8.60
C ASP A 15 -5.47 3.86 -8.56
N GLY A 16 -5.13 3.30 -9.72
CA GLY A 16 -4.60 1.94 -9.81
C GLY A 16 -5.68 0.87 -9.60
N THR A 17 -5.41 -0.12 -8.74
CA THR A 17 -6.34 -1.24 -8.50
C THR A 17 -6.45 -1.57 -7.02
N TYR A 18 -7.51 -2.27 -6.63
CA TYR A 18 -7.69 -2.72 -5.26
C TYR A 18 -8.13 -4.19 -5.19
N THR A 19 -7.94 -4.81 -4.03
CA THR A 19 -8.44 -6.15 -3.71
C THR A 19 -8.91 -6.19 -2.27
N HIS A 20 -10.13 -6.65 -2.03
CA HIS A 20 -10.63 -6.87 -0.68
C HIS A 20 -10.41 -8.33 -0.27
N GLU A 21 -9.51 -8.56 0.68
CA GLU A 21 -9.20 -9.87 1.23
C GLU A 21 -10.00 -10.13 2.51
N SER A 22 -11.26 -10.54 2.39
CA SER A 22 -12.17 -10.73 3.53
C SER A 22 -11.61 -11.64 4.64
N ARG A 23 -10.86 -12.69 4.27
CA ARG A 23 -10.26 -13.63 5.25
C ARG A 23 -9.21 -12.96 6.14
N ARG A 24 -8.45 -12.02 5.57
CA ARG A 24 -7.44 -11.24 6.29
C ARG A 24 -8.00 -9.92 6.80
N ASN A 25 -9.21 -9.57 6.39
CA ASN A 25 -9.90 -8.33 6.70
C ASN A 25 -9.02 -7.13 6.31
N GLN A 26 -8.58 -7.14 5.05
CA GLN A 26 -7.68 -6.13 4.48
C GLN A 26 -8.24 -5.62 3.15
N LEU A 27 -8.16 -4.31 2.96
CA LEU A 27 -8.29 -3.68 1.66
C LEU A 27 -6.87 -3.40 1.14
N ILE A 28 -6.47 -4.09 0.08
CA ILE A 28 -5.16 -3.93 -0.54
C ILE A 28 -5.29 -2.93 -1.68
N TRP A 29 -4.56 -1.83 -1.59
CA TRP A 29 -4.43 -0.83 -2.66
C TRP A 29 -3.12 -1.06 -3.41
N ASN A 30 -3.20 -1.21 -4.74
CA ASN A 30 -2.08 -1.53 -5.60
C ASN A 30 -1.87 -0.45 -6.66
N LEU A 31 -0.69 0.18 -6.60
CA LEU A 31 -0.18 1.11 -7.60
C LEU A 31 1.03 0.45 -8.29
N SER A 32 0.91 0.13 -9.58
CA SER A 32 1.92 -0.68 -10.30
C SER A 32 3.27 0.02 -10.45
N LEU A 33 3.28 1.34 -10.54
CA LEU A 33 4.48 2.18 -10.65
C LEU A 33 4.19 3.54 -10.02
N ILE A 34 5.09 4.02 -9.16
CA ILE A 34 5.06 5.37 -8.61
C ILE A 34 6.41 6.01 -8.92
N ASP A 35 6.40 7.11 -9.67
CA ASP A 35 7.57 7.89 -10.04
C ASP A 35 7.25 9.40 -10.08
N SER A 36 8.12 10.19 -10.70
CA SER A 36 7.95 11.65 -10.78
C SER A 36 6.72 12.11 -11.55
N SER A 37 6.13 11.27 -12.41
CA SER A 37 4.93 11.58 -13.19
C SER A 37 3.63 11.40 -12.41
N ASN A 38 3.64 10.61 -11.34
CA ASN A 38 2.45 10.24 -10.56
C ASN A 38 2.75 10.18 -9.05
N LYS A 39 3.16 11.33 -8.51
CA LYS A 39 3.59 11.51 -7.10
C LYS A 39 2.45 11.39 -6.08
N SER A 40 1.20 11.33 -6.54
CA SER A 40 0.00 11.26 -5.72
C SER A 40 -0.97 10.27 -6.31
N GLY A 41 -1.75 9.65 -5.43
CA GLY A 41 -2.91 8.84 -5.78
C GLY A 41 -3.88 8.86 -4.61
N SER A 42 -5.10 8.42 -4.88
CA SER A 42 -6.20 8.39 -3.94
C SER A 42 -6.96 7.06 -4.02
N LEU A 43 -7.48 6.64 -2.87
CA LEU A 43 -8.42 5.54 -2.74
C LEU A 43 -9.52 6.00 -1.79
N GLU A 44 -10.71 6.19 -2.33
CA GLU A 44 -11.90 6.56 -1.58
C GLU A 44 -12.77 5.33 -1.36
N PHE A 45 -13.22 5.14 -0.12
CA PHE A 45 -14.12 4.04 0.22
C PHE A 45 -15.03 4.39 1.39
N ASN A 46 -16.15 3.68 1.48
CA ASN A 46 -17.06 3.74 2.60
C ASN A 46 -17.11 2.39 3.33
N ALA A 47 -17.05 2.42 4.65
CA ALA A 47 -17.07 1.24 5.51
C ALA A 47 -17.97 1.48 6.74
N PRO A 48 -19.31 1.30 6.60
CA PRO A 48 -20.28 1.78 7.58
C PRO A 48 -20.16 1.22 9.00
N ARG A 49 -19.53 0.05 9.15
CA ARG A 49 -19.40 -0.65 10.44
C ARG A 49 -18.01 -0.56 11.05
N ALA A 50 -17.07 0.08 10.36
CA ALA A 50 -15.72 0.27 10.84
C ALA A 50 -15.61 1.59 11.61
N ILE A 51 -14.75 1.62 12.62
CA ILE A 51 -14.32 2.84 13.30
C ILE A 51 -12.94 3.27 12.77
N PRO A 52 -12.52 4.54 12.94
CA PRO A 52 -11.23 5.00 12.44
C PRO A 52 -10.03 4.11 12.84
N ASP A 53 -10.02 3.60 14.07
CA ASP A 53 -8.94 2.74 14.58
C ASP A 53 -8.83 1.38 13.88
N ASP A 54 -9.88 0.92 13.19
CA ASP A 54 -9.87 -0.35 12.44
C ASP A 54 -8.94 -0.29 11.21
N PHE A 55 -8.56 0.91 10.77
CA PHE A 55 -7.73 1.14 9.58
C PHE A 55 -6.24 1.33 9.89
N PHE A 56 -5.85 1.29 11.16
CA PHE A 56 -4.46 1.54 11.57
C PHE A 56 -3.85 0.39 12.37
N PRO A 57 -2.54 0.13 12.21
CA PRO A 57 -1.61 0.84 11.34
C PRO A 57 -1.76 0.45 9.85
N LEU A 58 -1.49 1.41 8.96
CA LEU A 58 -1.35 1.15 7.54
C LEU A 58 -0.01 0.47 7.25
N SER A 59 -0.01 -0.53 6.38
CA SER A 59 1.19 -1.22 5.92
C SER A 59 1.48 -0.86 4.46
N VAL A 60 2.71 -0.51 4.16
CA VAL A 60 3.18 -0.19 2.80
C VAL A 60 4.27 -1.17 2.40
N SER A 61 4.14 -1.77 1.23
CA SER A 61 5.14 -2.66 0.64
C SER A 61 5.43 -2.22 -0.78
N PHE A 62 6.71 -2.03 -1.09
CA PHE A 62 7.16 -1.66 -2.42
C PHE A 62 8.53 -2.29 -2.71
N SER A 63 8.90 -2.30 -3.99
CA SER A 63 10.26 -2.62 -4.42
C SER A 63 10.80 -1.49 -5.30
N SER A 64 12.11 -1.30 -5.28
CA SER A 64 12.79 -0.29 -6.09
C SER A 64 14.09 -0.86 -6.64
N LYS A 65 14.40 -0.53 -7.89
CA LYS A 65 15.70 -0.84 -8.50
C LYS A 65 16.81 0.09 -8.00
N SER A 66 16.44 1.23 -7.42
CA SER A 66 17.36 2.24 -6.92
C SER A 66 17.48 2.14 -5.40
N SER A 67 18.71 2.09 -4.91
CA SER A 67 19.00 2.17 -3.48
C SER A 67 18.59 3.54 -2.93
N TYR A 68 17.87 3.54 -1.81
CA TYR A 68 17.50 4.77 -1.11
C TYR A 68 18.72 5.55 -0.63
N ALA A 69 19.72 4.85 -0.08
CA ALA A 69 20.95 5.46 0.44
C ALA A 69 21.97 5.82 -0.65
N SER A 70 21.65 5.57 -1.94
CA SER A 70 22.53 5.83 -3.07
C SER A 70 23.94 5.19 -2.97
N ILE A 71 24.05 4.07 -2.25
CA ILE A 71 25.29 3.30 -2.11
C ILE A 71 25.60 2.58 -3.42
N LYS A 72 26.86 2.65 -3.88
CA LYS A 72 27.35 1.99 -5.09
C LYS A 72 28.47 1.00 -4.74
N VAL A 73 28.57 -0.07 -5.52
CA VAL A 73 29.70 -1.01 -5.43
C VAL A 73 30.95 -0.31 -5.99
N GLY A 74 31.98 -0.16 -5.15
CA GLY A 74 33.22 0.55 -5.51
C GLY A 74 34.17 -0.25 -6.38
N GLY A 75 34.01 -1.56 -6.46
CA GLY A 75 34.85 -2.46 -7.24
C GLY A 75 34.88 -3.86 -6.63
N LEU A 76 35.29 -4.83 -7.44
CA LEU A 76 35.60 -6.18 -6.99
C LEU A 76 37.12 -6.37 -7.05
N ILE A 77 37.69 -6.94 -5.99
CA ILE A 77 39.10 -7.35 -5.96
C ILE A 77 39.12 -8.87 -6.02
N PHE A 78 39.83 -9.41 -7.00
CA PHE A 78 40.11 -10.84 -7.14
C PHE A 78 41.55 -11.10 -6.69
N LEU A 79 41.76 -12.18 -5.94
CA LEU A 79 43.06 -12.66 -5.46
C LEU A 79 43.71 -13.58 -6.48
#